data_AF-A0A7E6ERQ7-F1
#
_entry.id   AF-A0A7E6ERQ7-F1
#
_cell.length_a   1.000
_cell.length_b   1.000
_cell.length_c   1.000
_cell.angle_alpha   90.00
_cell.angle_beta   90.00
_cell.angle_gamma   90.00
#
_symmetry.space_group_name_H-M   'P 1'
#
loop_
_entity.id
_entity.type
_entity.pdbx_description
1 polymer ?
#
loop_
_entity_poly.entity_id
_entity_poly.type
_entity_poly.pdbx_seq_one_letter_code
_entity_poly.pdbx_strand_id
1 'polypeptide(L)'
;MSHSCLFPCSDGKCSSKQSSKSNEALIETNEKLPSSPQNKANICIEEVLQKVNQCLKRLSTPEDIDILNTDCYNDIKVVWEASQYNPNIHIRKSVALCLYQSKFVKIFKNIWLCVHQVHIFHKDNIKQWRKLKKSLSVLWNTCDINSEVCQDVCDNGLISILLHALVNVSNTRYSEDDKKQYYVKAILGIMHNVVRHNSDGRLLLRECGGVRALQHLFKSDLDMIRAKSLIVLSYVVDETESELLNSNSDLLSFILDIFDRALNSPNHFSSKYGMCVTEILRGLFNLSASDVNKVQLVQNGILTFYVRLLQEENLYINNPLSEEEILLVINGLWALSFNGKNKALIQKEAGCLEALHRVITHGSEASRHAGRGIFWELQSSNVYVPCTPDNLSIPHIMISYQWDVQPIMLKIKEKLELAGYKVWMDVEHMSGSTLEAMALAVERSAVVLIGVSQSYKDSPNCRTESEYVFRLRKDIIPLMVQKNYIPDGWLGMLVGTRLYFDFSTSKDFDIQLPRLFKEIGNRGLLVSKDESLINVANSNLLCQAKNANLNQAYMLWNQTQVAKWLETCGLKHIKESFSAIDGELLEELYNVQQRAPEFFYKILQTDFKMNLPDILKFSKELSHLESKR
;
A
#
# COMPACT_ATOMS: atom_id res chain seq x y z
N MET A 1 -14.98 -0.42 50.57
CA MET A 1 -15.90 0.13 51.59
C MET A 1 -16.22 1.55 51.16
N SER A 2 -17.14 1.75 50.22
CA SER A 2 -18.61 1.84 50.37
C SER A 2 -19.09 3.19 50.93
N HIS A 3 -19.88 3.88 50.08
CA HIS A 3 -20.88 4.94 50.29
C HIS A 3 -20.56 6.25 49.55
N SER A 4 -21.17 6.59 48.40
CA SER A 4 -22.59 6.98 48.16
C SER A 4 -22.95 8.29 48.90
N CYS A 5 -23.61 9.32 48.37
CA CYS A 5 -24.39 9.53 47.17
C CYS A 5 -24.92 11.01 47.19
N LEU A 6 -25.54 11.44 46.08
CA LEU A 6 -26.66 12.41 45.97
C LEU A 6 -26.41 13.93 45.76
N PHE A 7 -26.82 14.36 44.56
CA PHE A 7 -27.37 15.67 44.19
C PHE A 7 -28.66 16.00 44.97
N PRO A 8 -29.12 17.27 44.91
CA PRO A 8 -30.38 17.50 44.18
C PRO A 8 -30.41 18.78 43.31
N CYS A 9 -31.18 18.69 42.22
CA CYS A 9 -31.72 19.80 41.43
C CYS A 9 -32.90 20.49 42.15
N SER A 10 -33.10 21.79 41.92
CA SER A 10 -34.40 22.38 41.50
C SER A 10 -34.33 23.91 41.29
N ASP A 11 -34.59 24.31 40.05
CA ASP A 11 -35.47 25.39 39.57
C ASP A 11 -35.61 26.74 40.29
N GLY A 12 -35.40 27.82 39.52
CA GLY A 12 -36.54 28.68 39.17
C GLY A 12 -36.52 30.17 39.58
N LYS A 13 -36.17 31.01 38.59
CA LYS A 13 -36.77 32.31 38.21
C LYS A 13 -36.38 33.62 38.93
N CYS A 14 -35.80 34.50 38.08
CA CYS A 14 -36.09 35.93 37.84
C CYS A 14 -36.20 36.93 39.01
N SER A 15 -35.29 37.91 39.01
CA SER A 15 -35.71 39.32 38.91
C SER A 15 -34.58 40.23 38.40
N SER A 16 -34.94 41.09 37.47
CA SER A 16 -34.17 42.14 36.81
C SER A 16 -33.81 43.31 37.73
N LYS A 17 -32.67 43.98 37.46
CA LYS A 17 -32.55 45.44 37.51
C LYS A 17 -31.32 45.91 36.74
N GLN A 18 -31.60 46.76 35.74
CA GLN A 18 -30.65 47.51 34.92
C GLN A 18 -29.94 48.58 35.75
N SER A 19 -28.66 48.84 35.47
CA SER A 19 -28.15 50.20 35.40
C SER A 19 -26.97 50.27 34.42
N SER A 20 -27.15 51.13 33.43
CA SER A 20 -26.33 51.44 32.28
C SER A 20 -25.10 52.30 32.60
N LYS A 21 -24.06 52.14 31.77
CA LYS A 21 -23.08 53.12 31.22
C LYS A 21 -21.70 52.44 31.15
N SER A 22 -21.26 52.00 29.97
CA SER A 22 -20.65 52.77 28.86
C SER A 22 -19.16 52.41 28.77
N ASN A 23 -18.78 51.67 27.74
CA ASN A 23 -17.44 51.69 27.16
C ASN A 23 -17.55 51.21 25.70
N GLU A 24 -17.43 52.17 24.78
CA GLU A 24 -17.18 51.96 23.36
C GLU A 24 -15.70 51.59 23.17
N ALA A 25 -15.42 50.46 22.51
CA ALA A 25 -14.28 50.28 21.61
C ALA A 25 -14.33 48.88 20.94
N LEU A 26 -14.86 48.87 19.70
CA LEU A 26 -14.47 48.04 18.55
C LEU A 26 -14.34 46.50 18.74
N ILE A 27 -15.48 45.82 18.59
CA ILE A 27 -15.57 44.43 18.11
C ILE A 27 -16.45 44.44 16.86
N GLU A 28 -15.86 44.28 15.67
CA GLU A 28 -16.58 43.82 14.47
C GLU A 28 -16.21 42.36 14.23
N THR A 29 -16.92 41.46 14.91
CA THR A 29 -17.02 40.04 14.54
C THR A 29 -18.32 39.84 13.76
N ASN A 30 -18.22 39.74 12.44
CA ASN A 30 -19.28 39.21 11.59
C ASN A 30 -18.87 37.83 11.08
N GLU A 31 -18.86 36.83 11.98
CA GLU A 31 -18.94 35.43 11.57
C GLU A 31 -20.39 35.12 11.19
N LYS A 32 -20.69 35.16 9.89
CA LYS A 32 -21.90 34.54 9.37
C LYS A 32 -21.71 33.02 9.41
N LEU A 33 -22.47 32.34 10.27
CA LEU A 33 -22.78 30.92 10.13
C LEU A 33 -23.22 30.61 8.69
N PRO A 34 -22.78 29.49 8.09
CA PRO A 34 -23.29 29.08 6.79
C PRO A 34 -24.78 28.74 6.91
N SER A 35 -25.58 29.44 6.11
CA SER A 35 -27.02 29.22 5.95
C SER A 35 -27.34 27.77 5.54
N SER A 36 -28.49 27.29 6.01
CA SER A 36 -29.07 25.95 5.81
C SER A 36 -29.03 25.40 4.36
N PRO A 37 -28.99 24.06 4.18
CA PRO A 37 -28.77 23.41 2.88
C PRO A 37 -30.06 23.19 2.08
N GLN A 38 -30.86 24.22 1.81
CA GLN A 38 -32.05 24.07 0.97
C GLN A 38 -32.26 25.14 -0.11
N ASN A 39 -31.28 26.01 -0.39
CA ASN A 39 -31.38 26.95 -1.53
C ASN A 39 -30.03 27.17 -2.23
N LYS A 40 -29.51 26.14 -2.92
CA LYS A 40 -28.55 26.35 -4.01
C LYS A 40 -29.23 25.97 -5.31
N ALA A 41 -29.48 26.97 -6.16
CA ALA A 41 -29.94 26.80 -7.53
C ALA A 41 -29.15 25.66 -8.21
N ASN A 42 -29.81 24.86 -9.05
CA ASN A 42 -29.15 23.86 -9.89
C ASN A 42 -28.02 24.51 -10.69
N ILE A 43 -26.79 24.46 -10.18
CA ILE A 43 -25.61 24.93 -10.88
C ILE A 43 -25.41 23.99 -12.06
N CYS A 44 -25.54 24.50 -13.28
CA CYS A 44 -25.28 23.71 -14.47
C CYS A 44 -23.80 23.31 -14.50
N ILE A 45 -23.54 22.01 -14.43
CA ILE A 45 -22.17 21.46 -14.42
C ILE A 45 -21.39 21.88 -15.67
N GLU A 46 -22.07 21.96 -16.83
CA GLU A 46 -21.48 22.37 -18.10
C GLU A 46 -20.96 23.81 -18.04
N GLU A 47 -21.72 24.74 -17.45
CA GLU A 47 -21.28 26.13 -17.30
C GLU A 47 -20.05 26.26 -16.41
N VAL A 48 -20.00 25.50 -15.31
CA VAL A 48 -18.83 25.47 -14.42
C VAL A 48 -17.62 24.93 -15.18
N LEU A 49 -17.77 23.81 -15.87
CA LEU A 49 -16.68 23.19 -16.63
C LEU A 49 -16.21 24.07 -17.78
N GLN A 50 -17.10 24.77 -18.48
CA GLN A 50 -16.74 25.72 -19.53
C GLN A 50 -15.91 26.89 -18.97
N LYS A 51 -16.35 27.49 -17.85
CA LYS A 51 -15.61 28.58 -17.18
C LYS A 51 -14.24 28.12 -16.70
N VAL A 52 -14.16 26.95 -16.06
CA VAL A 52 -12.90 26.36 -15.59
C VAL A 52 -11.95 26.10 -16.77
N ASN A 53 -12.43 25.47 -17.84
CA ASN A 53 -11.63 25.21 -19.05
C ASN A 53 -11.09 26.50 -19.69
N GLN A 54 -11.90 27.56 -19.77
CA GLN A 54 -11.46 28.85 -20.31
C GLN A 54 -10.35 29.47 -19.44
N CYS A 55 -10.48 29.41 -18.11
CA CYS A 55 -9.44 29.88 -17.20
C CYS A 55 -8.15 29.06 -17.35
N LEU A 56 -8.25 27.72 -17.43
CA LEU A 56 -7.10 26.84 -17.59
C LEU A 56 -6.38 27.06 -18.91
N LYS A 57 -7.09 27.31 -20.01
CA LYS A 57 -6.48 27.67 -21.31
C LYS A 57 -5.64 28.95 -21.21
N ARG A 58 -6.12 29.98 -20.50
CA ARG A 58 -5.37 31.21 -20.26
C ARG A 58 -4.14 30.99 -19.37
N LEU A 59 -4.23 30.03 -18.44
CA LEU A 59 -3.14 29.65 -17.54
C LEU A 59 -2.12 28.69 -18.19
N SER A 60 -2.38 28.14 -19.38
CA SER A 60 -1.52 27.13 -20.04
C SER A 60 -0.56 27.70 -21.08
N THR A 61 -0.55 29.02 -21.34
CA THR A 61 0.32 29.60 -22.36
C THR A 61 1.80 29.54 -21.94
N PRO A 62 2.71 29.08 -22.82
CA PRO A 62 3.95 28.43 -22.37
C PRO A 62 5.11 29.38 -22.02
N GLU A 63 4.99 30.69 -22.29
CA GLU A 63 6.12 31.62 -22.30
C GLU A 63 5.93 32.88 -21.40
N ASP A 64 4.70 33.26 -21.04
CA ASP A 64 4.39 34.59 -20.47
C ASP A 64 3.57 34.58 -19.17
N ILE A 65 3.56 33.50 -18.39
CA ILE A 65 3.13 33.65 -17.00
C ILE A 65 4.31 34.22 -16.20
N ASP A 66 4.60 35.49 -16.43
CA ASP A 66 5.21 36.30 -15.39
C ASP A 66 4.18 36.39 -14.25
N ILE A 67 4.17 35.39 -13.39
CA ILE A 67 3.21 35.28 -12.29
C ILE A 67 3.39 36.42 -11.30
N LEU A 68 4.52 37.15 -11.36
CA LEU A 68 4.72 38.35 -10.58
C LEU A 68 3.95 39.54 -11.20
N ASN A 69 3.79 39.61 -12.53
CA ASN A 69 3.22 40.76 -13.25
C ASN A 69 1.85 40.54 -13.94
N THR A 70 1.48 39.31 -14.31
CA THR A 70 0.20 38.98 -14.97
C THR A 70 -0.91 38.77 -13.93
N ASP A 71 -2.08 39.39 -14.11
CA ASP A 71 -3.25 39.24 -13.22
C ASP A 71 -3.98 37.90 -13.44
N CYS A 72 -3.27 36.79 -13.27
CA CYS A 72 -3.80 35.43 -13.31
C CYS A 72 -4.54 35.04 -12.02
N TYR A 73 -4.61 35.94 -11.03
CA TYR A 73 -5.23 35.63 -9.74
C TYR A 73 -6.72 35.34 -9.87
N ASN A 74 -7.43 36.04 -10.76
CA ASN A 74 -8.85 35.82 -11.00
C ASN A 74 -9.10 34.45 -11.65
N ASP A 75 -8.27 34.04 -12.60
CA ASP A 75 -8.37 32.70 -13.22
C ASP A 75 -8.11 31.59 -12.20
N ILE A 76 -7.05 31.72 -11.40
CA ILE A 76 -6.77 30.78 -10.30
C ILE A 76 -7.91 30.78 -9.27
N LYS A 77 -8.52 31.94 -9.00
CA LYS A 77 -9.64 32.06 -8.07
C LYS A 77 -10.86 31.27 -8.57
N VAL A 78 -11.21 31.38 -9.85
CA VAL A 78 -12.33 30.64 -10.44
C VAL A 78 -12.08 29.14 -10.38
N VAL A 79 -10.88 28.70 -10.74
CA VAL A 79 -10.47 27.28 -10.64
C VAL A 79 -10.54 26.79 -9.20
N TRP A 80 -10.03 27.59 -8.26
CA TRP A 80 -10.07 27.31 -6.83
C TRP A 80 -11.49 27.17 -6.29
N GLU A 81 -12.39 28.10 -6.61
CA GLU A 81 -13.81 28.04 -6.22
C GLU A 81 -14.50 26.79 -6.76
N ALA A 82 -14.23 26.41 -8.01
CA ALA A 82 -14.77 25.18 -8.60
C ALA A 82 -14.23 23.90 -7.94
N SER A 83 -12.99 23.93 -7.45
CA SER A 83 -12.34 22.78 -6.78
C SER A 83 -12.74 22.61 -5.31
N GLN A 84 -13.43 23.58 -4.69
CA GLN A 84 -13.84 23.48 -3.29
C GLN A 84 -14.83 22.33 -3.07
N TYR A 85 -14.96 21.90 -1.81
CA TYR A 85 -15.90 20.84 -1.44
C TYR A 85 -17.32 21.17 -1.94
N ASN A 86 -17.90 20.20 -2.66
CA ASN A 86 -19.28 20.23 -3.13
C ASN A 86 -19.97 18.94 -2.68
N PRO A 87 -21.15 19.00 -2.02
CA PRO A 87 -21.90 17.81 -1.63
C PRO A 87 -22.20 16.88 -2.81
N ASN A 88 -22.33 17.43 -4.02
CA ASN A 88 -22.47 16.63 -5.23
C ASN A 88 -21.10 16.10 -5.69
N ILE A 89 -20.87 14.80 -5.45
CA ILE A 89 -19.64 14.11 -5.81
C ILE A 89 -19.37 14.09 -7.33
N HIS A 90 -20.42 14.08 -8.16
CA HIS A 90 -20.26 14.08 -9.62
C HIS A 90 -19.63 15.39 -10.09
N ILE A 91 -20.04 16.53 -9.52
CA ILE A 91 -19.42 17.83 -9.84
C ILE A 91 -17.94 17.82 -9.46
N ARG A 92 -17.60 17.32 -8.26
CA ARG A 92 -16.21 17.22 -7.81
C ARG A 92 -15.37 16.36 -8.76
N LYS A 93 -15.87 15.19 -9.16
CA LYS A 93 -15.20 14.28 -10.10
C LYS A 93 -15.00 14.92 -11.47
N SER A 94 -16.02 15.60 -12.01
CA SER A 94 -15.93 16.27 -13.32
C SER A 94 -14.95 17.44 -13.31
N VAL A 95 -14.91 18.23 -12.23
CA VAL A 95 -13.92 19.33 -12.09
C VAL A 95 -12.51 18.76 -11.99
N ALA A 96 -12.29 17.70 -11.21
CA ALA A 96 -10.98 17.06 -11.09
C ALA A 96 -10.51 16.47 -12.44
N LEU A 97 -11.40 15.81 -13.18
CA LEU A 97 -11.11 15.30 -14.53
C LEU A 97 -10.75 16.42 -15.50
N CYS A 98 -11.48 17.53 -15.48
CA CYS A 98 -11.20 18.71 -16.27
C CYS A 98 -9.80 19.30 -15.98
N LEU A 99 -9.41 19.34 -14.70
CA LEU A 99 -8.09 19.81 -14.25
C LEU A 99 -6.96 18.88 -14.70
N TYR A 100 -7.18 17.56 -14.64
CA TYR A 100 -6.26 16.55 -15.17
C TYR A 100 -6.07 16.71 -16.69
N GLN A 101 -7.17 16.75 -17.45
CA GLN A 101 -7.14 16.89 -18.91
C GLN A 101 -6.46 18.19 -19.37
N SER A 102 -6.63 19.27 -18.60
CA SER A 102 -6.00 20.56 -18.86
C SER A 102 -4.55 20.66 -18.36
N LYS A 103 -3.98 19.57 -17.83
CA LYS A 103 -2.61 19.51 -17.28
C LYS A 103 -2.35 20.54 -16.19
N PHE A 104 -3.30 20.71 -15.27
CA PHE A 104 -3.18 21.63 -14.14
C PHE A 104 -1.92 21.38 -13.29
N VAL A 105 -1.46 20.14 -13.15
CA VAL A 105 -0.23 19.83 -12.39
C VAL A 105 1.00 20.54 -12.98
N LYS A 106 1.09 20.64 -14.32
CA LYS A 106 2.15 21.40 -14.99
C LYS A 106 2.00 22.91 -14.76
N ILE A 107 0.77 23.43 -14.83
CA ILE A 107 0.46 24.83 -14.51
C ILE A 107 0.88 25.14 -13.06
N PHE A 108 0.52 24.28 -12.11
CA PHE A 108 0.92 24.40 -10.71
C PHE A 108 2.43 24.42 -10.55
N LYS A 109 3.17 23.53 -11.24
CA LYS A 109 4.63 23.51 -11.20
C LYS A 109 5.25 24.82 -11.69
N ASN A 110 4.71 25.41 -12.75
CA ASN A 110 5.15 26.73 -13.23
C ASN A 110 4.87 27.82 -12.18
N ILE A 111 3.66 27.82 -11.58
CA ILE A 111 3.32 28.73 -10.48
C ILE A 111 4.29 28.59 -9.32
N TRP A 112 4.58 27.35 -8.93
CA TRP A 112 5.51 27.03 -7.87
C TRP A 112 6.91 27.60 -8.14
N LEU A 113 7.48 27.35 -9.32
CA LEU A 113 8.82 27.82 -9.66
C LEU A 113 8.92 29.35 -9.64
N CYS A 114 7.92 30.06 -10.15
CA CYS A 114 7.92 31.53 -10.15
C CYS A 114 7.82 32.12 -8.73
N VAL A 115 6.88 31.65 -7.90
CA VAL A 115 6.67 32.24 -6.56
C VAL A 115 7.79 31.94 -5.57
N HIS A 116 8.60 30.90 -5.81
CA HIS A 116 9.76 30.57 -4.98
C HIS A 116 11.05 31.31 -5.39
N GLN A 117 11.00 32.16 -6.43
CA GLN A 117 12.07 33.12 -6.72
C GLN A 117 12.09 34.31 -5.74
N VAL A 118 11.03 34.49 -4.95
CA VAL A 118 10.89 35.55 -3.95
C VAL A 118 10.72 34.96 -2.55
N HIS A 119 10.97 35.78 -1.51
CA HIS A 119 10.65 35.41 -0.14
C HIS A 119 9.13 35.39 0.08
N ILE A 120 8.49 34.26 -0.24
CA ILE A 120 7.02 34.12 -0.34
C ILE A 120 6.25 34.48 0.94
N PHE A 121 6.89 34.32 2.12
CA PHE A 121 6.28 34.65 3.40
C PHE A 121 6.39 36.14 3.77
N HIS A 122 7.26 36.90 3.10
CA HIS A 122 7.44 38.33 3.34
C HIS A 122 6.12 39.10 3.11
N LYS A 123 5.89 40.15 3.90
CA LYS A 123 4.65 40.95 3.88
C LYS A 123 4.35 41.54 2.49
N ASP A 124 5.38 41.95 1.76
CA ASP A 124 5.24 42.60 0.44
C ASP A 124 4.82 41.61 -0.65
N ASN A 125 5.05 40.31 -0.44
CA ASN A 125 4.73 39.24 -1.40
C ASN A 125 3.34 38.63 -1.18
N ILE A 126 2.40 39.40 -0.59
CA ILE A 126 1.06 38.90 -0.27
C ILE A 126 0.28 38.44 -1.49
N LYS A 127 0.49 39.06 -2.66
CA LYS A 127 -0.18 38.67 -3.91
C LYS A 127 0.30 37.29 -4.38
N GLN A 128 1.61 37.07 -4.35
CA GLN A 128 2.26 35.80 -4.70
C GLN A 128 1.82 34.70 -3.74
N TRP A 129 1.79 34.98 -2.44
CA TRP A 129 1.27 34.05 -1.43
C TRP A 129 -0.18 33.65 -1.73
N ARG A 130 -1.06 34.62 -2.04
CA ARG A 130 -2.47 34.34 -2.36
C ARG A 130 -2.63 33.46 -3.61
N LYS A 131 -1.79 33.64 -4.63
CA LYS A 131 -1.77 32.77 -5.82
C LYS A 131 -1.35 31.35 -5.43
N LEU A 132 -0.21 31.19 -4.76
CA LEU A 132 0.29 29.90 -4.31
C LEU A 132 -0.70 29.16 -3.39
N LYS A 133 -1.27 29.88 -2.41
CA LYS A 133 -2.24 29.33 -1.46
C LYS A 133 -3.43 28.67 -2.17
N LYS A 134 -3.98 29.34 -3.18
CA LYS A 134 -5.11 28.80 -3.95
C LYS A 134 -4.70 27.65 -4.84
N SER A 135 -3.56 27.75 -5.51
CA SER A 135 -3.05 26.66 -6.36
C SER A 135 -2.74 25.39 -5.55
N LEU A 136 -2.18 25.54 -4.34
CA LEU A 136 -2.01 24.45 -3.38
C LEU A 136 -3.35 23.82 -2.98
N SER A 137 -4.36 24.65 -2.67
CA SER A 137 -5.69 24.16 -2.35
C SER A 137 -6.35 23.42 -3.51
N VAL A 138 -6.19 23.89 -4.75
CA VAL A 138 -6.71 23.18 -5.93
C VAL A 138 -6.06 21.81 -6.04
N LEU A 139 -4.73 21.75 -5.99
CA LEU A 139 -4.00 20.49 -6.12
C LEU A 139 -4.34 19.51 -4.99
N TRP A 140 -4.46 20.00 -3.75
CA TRP A 140 -4.88 19.18 -2.61
C TRP A 140 -6.27 18.58 -2.84
N ASN A 141 -7.25 19.41 -3.21
CA ASN A 141 -8.63 18.98 -3.40
C ASN A 141 -8.80 18.01 -4.59
N THR A 142 -8.01 18.15 -5.65
CA THR A 142 -8.07 17.24 -6.80
C THR A 142 -7.39 15.91 -6.54
N CYS A 143 -6.27 15.90 -5.81
CA CYS A 143 -5.61 14.64 -5.42
C CYS A 143 -6.50 13.78 -4.51
N ASP A 144 -7.43 14.38 -3.76
CA ASP A 144 -8.39 13.66 -2.90
C ASP A 144 -9.35 12.74 -3.70
N ILE A 145 -9.67 13.10 -4.94
CA ILE A 145 -10.78 12.47 -5.67
C ILE A 145 -10.37 11.87 -7.03
N ASN A 146 -9.16 12.15 -7.51
CA ASN A 146 -8.71 11.69 -8.82
C ASN A 146 -7.28 11.12 -8.75
N SER A 147 -7.18 9.81 -9.00
CA SER A 147 -5.92 9.06 -8.98
C SER A 147 -4.99 9.44 -10.14
N GLU A 148 -5.53 9.85 -11.28
CA GLU A 148 -4.74 10.28 -12.44
C GLU A 148 -4.00 11.59 -12.17
N VAL A 149 -4.60 12.52 -11.40
CA VAL A 149 -3.90 13.70 -10.89
C VAL A 149 -2.77 13.29 -9.95
N CYS A 150 -2.98 12.29 -9.09
CA CYS A 150 -1.92 11.78 -8.21
C CYS A 150 -0.74 11.20 -9.01
N GLN A 151 -1.02 10.46 -10.08
CA GLN A 151 0.02 9.99 -11.00
C GLN A 151 0.72 11.16 -11.71
N ASP A 152 -0.01 12.15 -12.22
CA ASP A 152 0.58 13.34 -12.84
C ASP A 152 1.50 14.09 -11.85
N VAL A 153 1.19 14.12 -10.54
CA VAL A 153 2.06 14.68 -9.49
C VAL A 153 3.39 13.92 -9.40
N CYS A 154 3.34 12.59 -9.45
CA CYS A 154 4.53 11.72 -9.49
C CYS A 154 5.35 11.97 -10.75
N ASP A 155 4.73 11.90 -11.93
CA ASP A 155 5.38 12.01 -13.23
C ASP A 155 6.04 13.38 -13.47
N ASN A 156 5.50 14.45 -12.85
CA ASN A 156 6.07 15.79 -12.93
C ASN A 156 7.14 16.07 -11.87
N GLY A 157 7.54 15.09 -11.07
CA GLY A 157 8.58 15.22 -10.04
C GLY A 157 8.20 16.13 -8.88
N LEU A 158 6.89 16.36 -8.65
CA LEU A 158 6.44 17.27 -7.60
C LEU A 158 6.65 16.70 -6.19
N ILE A 159 6.70 15.38 -6.02
CA ILE A 159 6.97 14.77 -4.71
C ILE A 159 8.28 15.28 -4.12
N SER A 160 9.37 15.25 -4.89
CA SER A 160 10.68 15.77 -4.47
C SER A 160 10.64 17.27 -4.17
N ILE A 161 10.00 18.06 -5.04
CA ILE A 161 9.88 19.52 -4.90
C ILE A 161 9.13 19.90 -3.61
N LEU A 162 7.98 19.28 -3.39
CA LEU A 162 7.13 19.53 -2.22
C LEU A 162 7.81 19.04 -0.93
N LEU A 163 8.51 17.91 -0.97
CA LEU A 163 9.25 17.39 0.17
C LEU A 163 10.40 18.31 0.58
N HIS A 164 11.18 18.80 -0.38
CA HIS A 164 12.25 19.75 -0.09
C HIS A 164 11.72 21.05 0.53
N ALA A 165 10.60 21.58 0.02
CA ALA A 165 9.94 22.73 0.62
C ALA A 165 9.45 22.46 2.05
N LEU A 166 8.90 21.28 2.29
CA LEU A 166 8.43 20.85 3.60
C LEU A 166 9.58 20.76 4.62
N VAL A 167 10.73 20.22 4.21
CA VAL A 167 11.97 20.18 5.03
C VAL A 167 12.49 21.59 5.30
N ASN A 168 12.47 22.48 4.32
CA ASN A 168 12.97 23.84 4.51
C ASN A 168 12.11 24.64 5.48
N VAL A 169 10.78 24.54 5.38
CA VAL A 169 9.88 25.27 6.28
C VAL A 169 9.88 24.70 7.69
N SER A 170 10.07 23.38 7.84
CA SER A 170 10.09 22.71 9.16
C SER A 170 11.28 23.11 10.02
N ASN A 171 12.39 23.52 9.40
CA ASN A 171 13.56 24.10 10.08
C ASN A 171 13.35 25.55 10.57
N THR A 172 12.16 26.13 10.41
CA THR A 172 11.84 27.48 10.86
C THR A 172 10.80 27.46 11.98
N ARG A 173 10.57 28.60 12.65
CA ARG A 173 9.42 28.77 13.57
C ARG A 173 8.10 28.89 12.79
N TYR A 174 7.68 27.81 12.14
CA TYR A 174 6.47 27.80 11.33
C TYR A 174 5.20 27.70 12.17
N SER A 175 5.29 27.18 13.40
CA SER A 175 4.17 27.12 14.35
C SER A 175 3.66 28.49 14.77
N GLU A 176 4.47 29.54 14.64
CA GLU A 176 4.11 30.92 14.99
C GLU A 176 3.56 31.74 13.80
N ASP A 177 3.53 31.17 12.59
CA ASP A 177 3.16 31.89 11.34
C ASP A 177 2.05 31.17 10.57
N ASP A 178 0.86 31.77 10.51
CA ASP A 178 -0.33 31.22 9.85
C ASP A 178 -0.10 30.84 8.37
N LYS A 179 0.73 31.60 7.64
CA LYS A 179 1.04 31.28 6.24
C LYS A 179 1.87 30.00 6.18
N LYS A 180 2.89 29.88 7.04
CA LYS A 180 3.73 28.69 7.08
C LYS A 180 2.97 27.46 7.59
N GLN A 181 2.11 27.61 8.60
CA GLN A 181 1.23 26.54 9.05
C GLN A 181 0.33 26.03 7.91
N TYR A 182 -0.31 26.93 7.15
CA TYR A 182 -1.12 26.54 6.00
C TYR A 182 -0.27 25.86 4.92
N TYR A 183 0.93 26.37 4.66
CA TYR A 183 1.84 25.81 3.67
C TYR A 183 2.23 24.36 4.02
N VAL A 184 2.62 24.09 5.26
CA VAL A 184 2.90 22.74 5.76
C VAL A 184 1.65 21.86 5.66
N LYS A 185 0.50 22.35 6.14
CA LYS A 185 -0.78 21.62 6.11
C LYS A 185 -1.18 21.22 4.68
N ALA A 186 -1.07 22.13 3.72
CA ALA A 186 -1.45 21.88 2.34
C ALA A 186 -0.50 20.88 1.66
N ILE A 187 0.81 21.00 1.89
CA ILE A 187 1.80 20.06 1.33
C ILE A 187 1.59 18.65 1.91
N LEU A 188 1.43 18.53 3.23
CA LEU A 188 1.13 17.24 3.87
C LEU A 188 -0.20 16.67 3.41
N GLY A 189 -1.21 17.52 3.16
CA GLY A 189 -2.48 17.11 2.58
C GLY A 189 -2.34 16.52 1.18
N ILE A 190 -1.59 17.19 0.29
CA ILE A 190 -1.28 16.69 -1.05
C ILE A 190 -0.54 15.36 -0.96
N MET A 191 0.51 15.29 -0.13
CA MET A 191 1.28 14.05 0.05
C MET A 191 0.41 12.91 0.55
N HIS A 192 -0.44 13.16 1.56
CA HIS A 192 -1.35 12.15 2.08
C HIS A 192 -2.26 11.59 0.99
N ASN A 193 -2.87 12.45 0.19
CA ASN A 193 -3.78 12.03 -0.87
C ASN A 193 -3.04 11.24 -1.95
N VAL A 194 -1.83 11.67 -2.33
CA VAL A 194 -1.01 10.94 -3.30
C VAL A 194 -0.65 9.55 -2.78
N VAL A 195 -0.08 9.42 -1.57
CA VAL A 195 0.30 8.09 -1.03
C VAL A 195 -0.91 7.20 -0.78
N ARG A 196 -2.07 7.77 -0.45
CA ARG A 196 -3.31 7.01 -0.29
C ARG A 196 -3.75 6.38 -1.61
N HIS A 197 -3.72 7.13 -2.72
CA HIS A 197 -4.30 6.72 -4.00
C HIS A 197 -3.30 6.19 -5.03
N ASN A 198 -1.99 6.27 -4.77
CA ASN A 198 -0.97 5.96 -5.78
C ASN A 198 0.26 5.25 -5.15
N SER A 199 0.56 4.05 -5.65
CA SER A 199 1.71 3.24 -5.19
C SER A 199 3.05 3.86 -5.55
N ASP A 200 3.18 4.43 -6.75
CA ASP A 200 4.42 5.08 -7.21
C ASP A 200 4.75 6.27 -6.31
N GLY A 201 3.73 7.00 -5.85
CA GLY A 201 3.87 8.09 -4.90
C GLY A 201 4.47 7.66 -3.56
N ARG A 202 4.14 6.45 -3.08
CA ARG A 202 4.75 5.88 -1.87
C ARG A 202 6.24 5.61 -2.09
N LEU A 203 6.57 4.95 -3.20
CA LEU A 203 7.94 4.61 -3.57
C LEU A 203 8.79 5.87 -3.74
N LEU A 204 8.33 6.83 -4.54
CA LEU A 204 9.02 8.10 -4.79
C LEU A 204 9.21 8.91 -3.52
N LEU A 205 8.20 8.98 -2.65
CA LEU A 205 8.31 9.69 -1.37
C LEU A 205 9.38 9.03 -0.49
N ARG A 206 9.46 7.69 -0.45
CA ARG A 206 10.52 6.96 0.24
C ARG A 206 11.90 7.29 -0.33
N GLU A 207 12.08 7.15 -1.64
CA GLU A 207 13.34 7.40 -2.35
C GLU A 207 13.85 8.84 -2.17
N CYS A 208 12.94 9.81 -2.08
CA CYS A 208 13.29 11.22 -1.84
C CYS A 208 13.66 11.53 -0.37
N GLY A 209 13.68 10.54 0.53
CA GLY A 209 13.98 10.73 1.96
C GLY A 209 12.76 11.11 2.80
N GLY A 210 11.55 10.76 2.35
CA GLY A 210 10.28 11.10 2.99
C GLY A 210 10.15 10.59 4.42
N VAL A 211 10.66 9.40 4.73
CA VAL A 211 10.66 8.82 6.09
C VAL A 211 11.29 9.78 7.08
N ARG A 212 12.54 10.20 6.82
CA ARG A 212 13.29 11.12 7.70
C ARG A 212 12.60 12.47 7.85
N ALA A 213 12.06 13.02 6.76
CA ALA A 213 11.38 14.31 6.77
C ALA A 213 10.08 14.28 7.60
N LEU A 214 9.27 13.23 7.43
CA LEU A 214 8.02 13.04 8.17
C LEU A 214 8.27 12.78 9.66
N GLN A 215 9.32 12.03 10.01
CA GLN A 215 9.74 11.86 11.40
C GLN A 215 10.16 13.17 12.07
N HIS A 216 10.77 14.09 11.32
CA HIS A 216 11.11 15.40 11.86
C HIS A 216 9.84 16.20 12.18
N LEU A 217 8.84 16.18 11.28
CA LEU A 217 7.54 16.83 11.52
C LEU A 217 6.70 16.15 12.59
N PHE A 218 6.88 14.85 12.81
CA PHE A 218 6.25 14.14 13.91
C PHE A 218 6.64 14.69 15.30
N LYS A 219 7.75 15.43 15.37
CA LYS A 219 8.22 16.15 16.57
C LYS A 219 7.70 17.59 16.65
N SER A 220 6.79 18.01 15.77
CA SER A 220 6.16 19.34 15.81
C SER A 220 5.43 19.59 17.13
N ASP A 221 5.33 20.84 17.55
CA ASP A 221 4.46 21.24 18.68
C ASP A 221 2.97 21.30 18.31
N LEU A 222 2.63 21.11 17.02
CA LEU A 222 1.25 21.17 16.52
C LEU A 222 0.69 19.76 16.32
N ASP A 223 -0.25 19.35 17.17
CA ASP A 223 -0.83 17.99 17.15
C ASP A 223 -1.41 17.57 15.81
N MET A 224 -2.03 18.49 15.06
CA MET A 224 -2.52 18.20 13.71
C MET A 224 -1.40 17.82 12.75
N ILE A 225 -0.24 18.49 12.84
CA ILE A 225 0.91 18.18 11.98
C ILE A 225 1.52 16.85 12.42
N ARG A 226 1.68 16.62 13.73
CA ARG A 226 2.13 15.33 14.26
C ARG A 226 1.25 14.17 13.77
N ALA A 227 -0.07 14.30 13.94
CA ALA A 227 -1.04 13.30 13.54
C ALA A 227 -0.98 13.03 12.03
N LYS A 228 -0.98 14.08 11.21
CA LYS A 228 -0.97 13.93 9.75
C LYS A 228 0.37 13.38 9.25
N SER A 229 1.49 13.80 9.82
CA SER A 229 2.81 13.23 9.51
C SER A 229 2.89 11.76 9.87
N LEU A 230 2.34 11.35 11.01
CA LEU A 230 2.28 9.94 11.42
C LEU A 230 1.42 9.10 10.46
N ILE A 231 0.24 9.62 10.06
CA ILE A 231 -0.63 8.94 9.08
C ILE A 231 0.09 8.80 7.73
N VAL A 232 0.73 9.86 7.21
CA VAL A 232 1.49 9.76 5.95
C VAL A 232 2.67 8.79 6.09
N LEU A 233 3.39 8.84 7.21
CA LEU A 233 4.51 7.93 7.48
C LEU A 233 4.07 6.46 7.45
N SER A 234 2.86 6.15 7.92
CA SER A 234 2.28 4.80 7.89
C SER A 234 2.12 4.18 6.50
N TYR A 235 2.15 4.97 5.43
CA TYR A 235 2.11 4.46 4.05
C TYR A 235 3.50 4.20 3.44
N VAL A 236 4.57 4.64 4.11
CA VAL A 236 5.92 4.75 3.51
C VAL A 236 6.96 3.92 4.25
N VAL A 237 6.77 3.68 5.54
CA VAL A 237 7.68 2.82 6.34
C VAL A 237 7.53 1.36 5.96
N ASP A 238 8.62 0.61 6.11
CA ASP A 238 8.62 -0.84 6.06
C ASP A 238 8.53 -1.45 7.47
N GLU A 239 8.56 -2.78 7.59
CA GLU A 239 8.39 -3.43 8.90
C GLU A 239 9.65 -3.35 9.77
N THR A 240 10.83 -3.21 9.16
CA THR A 240 12.07 -2.94 9.90
C THR A 240 12.03 -1.58 10.59
N GLU A 241 11.24 -0.68 10.04
CA GLU A 241 10.97 0.67 10.54
C GLU A 241 9.62 0.78 11.27
N SER A 242 8.96 -0.34 11.61
CA SER A 242 7.64 -0.32 12.26
C SER A 242 7.63 0.45 13.58
N GLU A 243 8.75 0.47 14.29
CA GLU A 243 8.94 1.26 15.52
C GLU A 243 8.82 2.77 15.30
N LEU A 244 9.07 3.25 14.07
CA LEU A 244 8.91 4.67 13.72
C LEU A 244 7.45 5.12 13.74
N LEU A 245 6.50 4.17 13.70
CA LEU A 245 5.08 4.43 13.85
C LEU A 245 4.62 4.49 15.29
N ASN A 246 5.47 4.15 16.26
CA ASN A 246 5.08 4.09 17.66
C ASN A 246 4.63 5.47 18.12
N SER A 247 3.32 5.60 18.35
CA SER A 247 2.72 6.82 18.87
C SER A 247 2.70 6.79 20.40
N ASN A 248 2.48 7.95 21.00
CA ASN A 248 2.06 8.03 22.39
C ASN A 248 0.52 8.02 22.48
N SER A 249 0.01 7.74 23.67
CA SER A 249 -1.43 7.66 23.93
C SER A 249 -2.12 8.99 23.63
N ASP A 250 -1.51 10.13 23.98
CA ASP A 250 -2.12 11.45 23.80
C ASP A 250 -2.42 11.77 22.33
N LEU A 251 -1.49 11.45 21.43
CA LEU A 251 -1.69 11.71 20.00
C LEU A 251 -2.71 10.73 19.39
N LEU A 252 -2.74 9.47 19.84
CA LEU A 252 -3.78 8.53 19.41
C LEU A 252 -5.16 8.99 19.89
N SER A 253 -5.28 9.44 21.14
CA SER A 253 -6.50 10.05 21.66
C SER A 253 -6.91 11.28 20.86
N PHE A 254 -5.96 12.11 20.44
CA PHE A 254 -6.24 13.26 19.56
C PHE A 254 -6.75 12.81 18.18
N ILE A 255 -6.17 11.77 17.57
CA ILE A 255 -6.68 11.20 16.31
C ILE A 255 -8.11 10.68 16.49
N LEU A 256 -8.42 10.04 17.61
CA LEU A 256 -9.77 9.58 17.94
C LEU A 256 -10.77 10.73 18.20
N ASP A 257 -10.35 11.88 18.75
CA ASP A 257 -11.20 13.09 18.82
C ASP A 257 -11.53 13.62 17.41
N ILE A 258 -10.54 13.63 16.50
CA ILE A 258 -10.78 14.02 15.11
C ILE A 258 -11.78 13.05 14.46
N PHE A 259 -11.61 11.75 14.73
CA PHE A 259 -12.50 10.70 14.25
C PHE A 259 -13.94 10.89 14.74
N ASP A 260 -14.14 11.09 16.04
CA ASP A 260 -15.46 11.29 16.62
C ASP A 260 -16.18 12.50 16.01
N ARG A 261 -15.46 13.61 15.83
CA ARG A 261 -16.01 14.82 15.18
C ARG A 261 -16.38 14.59 13.72
N ALA A 262 -15.55 13.86 12.98
CA ALA A 262 -15.85 13.54 11.59
C ALA A 262 -17.08 12.63 11.51
N LEU A 263 -17.17 11.62 12.38
CA LEU A 263 -18.29 10.68 12.38
C LEU A 263 -19.62 11.35 12.72
N ASN A 264 -19.62 12.26 13.70
CA ASN A 264 -20.82 12.99 14.10
C ASN A 264 -21.24 14.08 13.09
N SER A 265 -20.55 14.20 11.95
CA SER A 265 -20.92 15.14 10.88
C SER A 265 -21.74 14.45 9.78
N PRO A 266 -22.76 15.12 9.20
CA PRO A 266 -23.65 14.53 8.19
C PRO A 266 -22.98 14.03 6.90
N ASN A 267 -21.71 14.37 6.69
CA ASN A 267 -20.95 14.02 5.50
C ASN A 267 -19.65 13.28 5.82
N HIS A 268 -19.54 12.74 7.04
CA HIS A 268 -18.36 12.02 7.52
C HIS A 268 -17.05 12.81 7.36
N PHE A 269 -17.12 14.13 7.54
CA PHE A 269 -16.01 15.06 7.35
C PHE A 269 -15.91 16.11 8.46
N SER A 270 -14.76 16.13 9.15
CA SER A 270 -14.46 17.16 10.14
C SER A 270 -14.02 18.45 9.46
N SER A 271 -14.88 19.46 9.42
CA SER A 271 -14.55 20.78 8.85
C SER A 271 -13.43 21.50 9.59
N LYS A 272 -13.34 21.32 10.91
CA LYS A 272 -12.29 21.89 11.77
C LYS A 272 -10.90 21.40 11.35
N TYR A 273 -10.80 20.10 11.09
CA TYR A 273 -9.52 19.42 10.89
C TYR A 273 -9.22 19.12 9.42
N GLY A 274 -10.24 19.14 8.56
CA GLY A 274 -10.12 18.87 7.13
C GLY A 274 -9.76 17.42 6.85
N MET A 275 -10.42 16.48 7.55
CA MET A 275 -10.25 15.04 7.34
C MET A 275 -11.60 14.33 7.36
N CYS A 276 -11.76 13.34 6.49
CA CYS A 276 -12.93 12.47 6.47
C CYS A 276 -12.71 11.16 7.25
N VAL A 277 -13.81 10.48 7.58
CA VAL A 277 -13.80 9.21 8.31
C VAL A 277 -12.96 8.17 7.57
N THR A 278 -13.07 8.05 6.25
CA THR A 278 -12.27 7.09 5.46
C THR A 278 -10.76 7.32 5.57
N GLU A 279 -10.30 8.58 5.53
CA GLU A 279 -8.89 8.93 5.72
C GLU A 279 -8.37 8.50 7.10
N ILE A 280 -9.16 8.80 8.13
CA ILE A 280 -8.77 8.53 9.52
C ILE A 280 -8.76 7.02 9.79
N LEU A 281 -9.80 6.30 9.35
CA LEU A 281 -9.88 4.86 9.45
C LEU A 281 -8.73 4.15 8.75
N ARG A 282 -8.36 4.59 7.53
CA ARG A 282 -7.21 4.04 6.81
C ARG A 282 -5.90 4.29 7.57
N GLY A 283 -5.72 5.50 8.10
CA GLY A 283 -4.57 5.80 8.97
C GLY A 283 -4.51 4.90 10.21
N LEU A 284 -5.61 4.73 10.93
CA LEU A 284 -5.71 3.86 12.11
C LEU A 284 -5.42 2.39 11.76
N PHE A 285 -5.93 1.92 10.62
CA PHE A 285 -5.63 0.59 10.10
C PHE A 285 -4.14 0.42 9.82
N ASN A 286 -3.50 1.33 9.06
CA ASN A 286 -2.07 1.25 8.77
C ASN A 286 -1.22 1.32 10.04
N LEU A 287 -1.59 2.16 11.01
CA LEU A 287 -0.88 2.25 12.30
C LEU A 287 -0.94 0.96 13.10
N SER A 288 -1.94 0.11 12.85
CA SER A 288 -2.04 -1.22 13.45
C SER A 288 -0.97 -2.19 12.94
N ALA A 289 -0.13 -1.82 11.96
CA ALA A 289 1.04 -2.61 11.58
C ALA A 289 2.01 -2.79 12.76
N SER A 290 2.23 -1.76 13.59
CA SER A 290 3.06 -1.84 14.81
C SER A 290 2.31 -2.56 15.94
N ASP A 291 2.94 -3.55 16.57
CA ASP A 291 2.37 -4.26 17.72
C ASP A 291 2.17 -3.36 18.95
N VAL A 292 3.03 -2.35 19.13
CA VAL A 292 2.86 -1.34 20.19
C VAL A 292 1.58 -0.55 19.95
N ASN A 293 1.38 -0.09 18.72
CA ASN A 293 0.18 0.66 18.35
C ASN A 293 -1.09 -0.20 18.43
N LYS A 294 -1.05 -1.49 18.05
CA LYS A 294 -2.21 -2.39 18.22
C LYS A 294 -2.73 -2.36 19.66
N VAL A 295 -1.82 -2.45 20.63
CA VAL A 295 -2.19 -2.42 22.06
C VAL A 295 -2.68 -1.03 22.46
N GLN A 296 -1.98 0.03 22.07
CA GLN A 296 -2.36 1.39 22.47
C GLN A 296 -3.69 1.83 21.86
N LEU A 297 -4.01 1.49 20.61
CA LEU A 297 -5.27 1.82 19.97
C LEU A 297 -6.45 1.22 20.75
N VAL A 298 -6.34 -0.04 21.18
CA VAL A 298 -7.34 -0.70 22.03
C VAL A 298 -7.43 -0.03 23.40
N GLN A 299 -6.30 0.31 24.03
CA GLN A 299 -6.29 1.03 25.30
C GLN A 299 -6.91 2.43 25.22
N ASN A 300 -6.82 3.10 24.06
CA ASN A 300 -7.44 4.40 23.81
C ASN A 300 -8.93 4.27 23.39
N GLY A 301 -9.52 3.07 23.42
CA GLY A 301 -10.95 2.86 23.24
C GLY A 301 -11.40 2.74 21.79
N ILE A 302 -10.50 2.43 20.83
CA ILE A 302 -10.89 2.27 19.42
C ILE A 302 -11.99 1.22 19.20
N LEU A 303 -12.05 0.18 20.06
CA LEU A 303 -13.04 -0.89 19.94
C LEU A 303 -14.46 -0.34 20.09
N THR A 304 -14.69 0.55 21.05
CA THR A 304 -16.00 1.19 21.27
C THR A 304 -16.44 1.97 20.03
N PHE A 305 -15.51 2.64 19.34
CA PHE A 305 -15.80 3.32 18.07
C PHE A 305 -16.17 2.32 16.97
N TYR A 306 -15.40 1.23 16.82
CA TYR A 306 -15.68 0.20 15.82
C TYR A 306 -17.02 -0.49 16.07
N VAL A 307 -17.35 -0.83 17.31
CA VAL A 307 -18.65 -1.41 17.66
C VAL A 307 -19.78 -0.44 17.34
N ARG A 308 -19.65 0.82 17.76
CA ARG A 308 -20.65 1.87 17.46
C ARG A 308 -20.93 1.97 15.96
N LEU A 309 -19.89 1.89 15.13
CA LEU A 309 -20.01 1.96 13.67
C LEU A 309 -20.68 0.75 13.02
N LEU A 310 -20.55 -0.43 13.64
CA LEU A 310 -21.14 -1.68 13.16
C LEU A 310 -22.51 -2.00 13.80
N GLN A 311 -23.10 -1.05 14.53
CA GLN A 311 -24.48 -1.12 15.02
C GLN A 311 -25.47 -0.78 13.90
N GLU A 312 -26.65 -1.43 13.92
CA GLU A 312 -27.66 -1.35 12.83
C GLU A 312 -28.08 0.07 12.47
N GLU A 313 -28.19 0.94 13.48
CA GLU A 313 -28.61 2.34 13.33
C GLU A 313 -27.66 3.14 12.42
N ASN A 314 -26.35 2.86 12.49
CA ASN A 314 -25.31 3.52 11.70
C ASN A 314 -25.03 2.82 10.37
N LEU A 315 -25.49 1.58 10.20
CA LEU A 315 -25.36 0.85 8.94
C LEU A 315 -26.46 1.21 7.95
N TYR A 316 -27.69 1.49 8.42
CA TYR A 316 -28.86 1.55 7.53
C TYR A 316 -29.78 2.76 7.69
N ILE A 317 -29.70 3.52 8.80
CA ILE A 317 -30.75 4.49 9.15
C ILE A 317 -30.18 5.92 9.21
N ASN A 318 -29.19 6.15 10.06
CA ASN A 318 -28.64 7.48 10.32
C ASN A 318 -27.23 7.59 9.76
N ASN A 319 -27.02 8.46 8.77
CA ASN A 319 -25.70 8.75 8.19
C ASN A 319 -24.93 7.46 7.83
N PRO A 320 -25.50 6.65 6.91
CA PRO A 320 -25.03 5.28 6.70
C PRO A 320 -23.57 5.26 6.26
N LEU A 321 -22.80 4.35 6.83
CA LEU A 321 -21.43 4.12 6.40
C LEU A 321 -21.40 3.65 4.95
N SER A 322 -20.45 4.18 4.19
CA SER A 322 -20.10 3.62 2.89
C SER A 322 -19.48 2.23 3.05
N GLU A 323 -19.54 1.42 2.00
CA GLU A 323 -18.93 0.09 1.99
C GLU A 323 -17.42 0.13 2.29
N GLU A 324 -16.71 1.15 1.82
CA GLU A 324 -15.29 1.35 2.14
C GLU A 324 -15.06 1.56 3.64
N GLU A 325 -15.91 2.37 4.30
CA GLU A 325 -15.81 2.63 5.74
C GLU A 325 -16.08 1.37 6.56
N ILE A 326 -17.10 0.58 6.18
CA ILE A 326 -17.40 -0.69 6.83
C ILE A 326 -16.20 -1.64 6.72
N LEU A 327 -15.66 -1.81 5.51
CA LEU A 327 -14.54 -2.70 5.26
C LEU A 327 -13.27 -2.25 6.01
N LEU A 328 -13.04 -0.93 6.10
CA LEU A 328 -11.94 -0.35 6.88
C LEU A 328 -12.06 -0.62 8.37
N VAL A 329 -13.26 -0.49 8.95
CA VAL A 329 -13.52 -0.80 10.36
C VAL A 329 -13.23 -2.27 10.64
N ILE A 330 -13.74 -3.17 9.79
CA ILE A 330 -13.57 -4.62 9.95
C ILE A 330 -12.09 -5.00 9.76
N ASN A 331 -11.41 -4.48 8.74
CA ASN A 331 -9.98 -4.74 8.55
C ASN A 331 -9.12 -4.17 9.68
N GLY A 332 -9.50 -3.02 10.26
CA GLY A 332 -8.93 -2.50 11.49
C GLY A 332 -9.06 -3.50 12.64
N LEU A 333 -10.28 -4.01 12.87
CA LEU A 333 -10.54 -5.00 13.91
C LEU A 333 -9.76 -6.31 13.68
N TRP A 334 -9.61 -6.74 12.42
CA TRP A 334 -8.79 -7.91 12.04
C TRP A 334 -7.30 -7.68 12.28
N ALA A 335 -6.75 -6.52 11.90
CA ALA A 335 -5.36 -6.18 12.19
C ALA A 335 -5.07 -6.17 13.70
N LEU A 336 -6.01 -5.65 14.49
CA LEU A 336 -5.91 -5.64 15.96
C LEU A 336 -6.02 -7.04 16.58
N SER A 337 -6.75 -7.97 15.95
CA SER A 337 -6.94 -9.32 16.48
C SER A 337 -5.68 -10.17 16.44
N PHE A 338 -4.69 -9.89 15.57
CA PHE A 338 -3.40 -10.59 15.56
C PHE A 338 -2.59 -10.43 16.86
N ASN A 339 -2.90 -9.45 17.72
CA ASN A 339 -2.25 -9.31 19.02
C ASN A 339 -2.98 -10.10 20.11
N GLY A 340 -2.28 -11.00 20.79
CA GLY A 340 -2.86 -11.87 21.83
C GLY A 340 -3.53 -11.13 23.00
N LYS A 341 -3.03 -9.96 23.41
CA LYS A 341 -3.67 -9.15 24.47
C LYS A 341 -5.00 -8.57 24.00
N ASN A 342 -5.06 -8.16 22.74
CA ASN A 342 -6.25 -7.58 22.14
C ASN A 342 -7.34 -8.63 21.89
N LYS A 343 -7.01 -9.88 21.57
CA LYS A 343 -8.00 -10.96 21.38
C LYS A 343 -9.00 -11.03 22.56
N ALA A 344 -8.48 -11.04 23.79
CA ALA A 344 -9.30 -11.08 25.00
C ALA A 344 -10.13 -9.80 25.23
N LEU A 345 -9.63 -8.63 24.80
CA LEU A 345 -10.35 -7.36 24.92
C LEU A 345 -11.45 -7.22 23.88
N ILE A 346 -11.19 -7.64 22.63
CA ILE A 346 -12.18 -7.71 21.55
C ILE A 346 -13.36 -8.61 21.95
N GLN A 347 -13.09 -9.76 22.56
CA GLN A 347 -14.13 -10.68 23.05
C GLN A 347 -14.93 -10.10 24.23
N LYS A 348 -14.36 -9.18 25.00
CA LYS A 348 -15.00 -8.55 26.18
C LYS A 348 -15.72 -7.24 25.85
N GLU A 349 -15.40 -6.60 24.73
CA GLU A 349 -16.03 -5.35 24.33
C GLU A 349 -17.52 -5.58 24.06
N ALA A 350 -18.36 -4.84 24.79
CA ALA A 350 -19.81 -5.02 24.74
C ALA A 350 -20.34 -4.76 23.32
N GLY A 351 -21.10 -5.71 22.76
CA GLY A 351 -21.71 -5.59 21.44
C GLY A 351 -20.77 -5.93 20.26
N CYS A 352 -19.49 -6.23 20.51
CA CYS A 352 -18.51 -6.46 19.44
C CYS A 352 -18.77 -7.75 18.67
N LEU A 353 -19.06 -8.86 19.37
CA LEU A 353 -19.31 -10.14 18.72
C LEU A 353 -20.66 -10.13 17.98
N GLU A 354 -21.68 -9.47 18.54
CA GLU A 354 -22.98 -9.27 17.91
C GLU A 354 -22.86 -8.44 16.64
N ALA A 355 -22.09 -7.35 16.67
CA ALA A 355 -21.79 -6.54 15.51
C ALA A 355 -21.06 -7.32 14.42
N LEU A 356 -20.07 -8.14 14.80
CA LEU A 356 -19.34 -9.00 13.88
C LEU A 356 -20.25 -10.06 13.25
N HIS A 357 -21.13 -10.70 14.02
CA HIS A 357 -22.12 -11.64 13.49
C HIS A 357 -23.06 -10.99 12.49
N ARG A 358 -23.55 -9.77 12.74
CA ARG A 358 -24.40 -9.05 11.78
C ARG A 358 -23.67 -8.77 10.48
N VAL A 359 -22.42 -8.31 10.54
CA VAL A 359 -21.58 -8.11 9.35
C VAL A 359 -21.43 -9.40 8.54
N ILE A 360 -21.27 -10.56 9.18
CA ILE A 360 -21.13 -11.84 8.49
C ILE A 360 -22.44 -12.30 7.83
N THR A 361 -23.57 -11.95 8.42
CA THR A 361 -24.89 -12.33 7.89
C THR A 361 -25.36 -11.39 6.78
N HIS A 362 -25.15 -10.07 6.94
CA HIS A 362 -25.78 -9.04 6.12
C HIS A 362 -24.80 -8.13 5.36
N GLY A 363 -23.51 -8.20 5.64
CA GLY A 363 -22.50 -7.36 5.00
C GLY A 363 -22.23 -7.76 3.54
N SER A 364 -21.46 -6.92 2.84
CA SER A 364 -20.92 -7.27 1.54
C SER A 364 -19.99 -8.48 1.62
N GLU A 365 -19.71 -9.10 0.49
CA GLU A 365 -18.82 -10.27 0.43
C GLU A 365 -17.47 -10.07 1.12
N ALA A 366 -16.80 -8.97 0.78
CA ALA A 366 -15.53 -8.58 1.40
C ALA A 366 -15.67 -8.40 2.92
N SER A 367 -16.77 -7.77 3.37
CA SER A 367 -17.05 -7.55 4.79
C SER A 367 -17.34 -8.85 5.53
N ARG A 368 -18.13 -9.76 4.93
CA ARG A 368 -18.45 -11.08 5.48
C ARG A 368 -17.20 -11.92 5.62
N HIS A 369 -16.35 -11.89 4.60
CA HIS A 369 -15.07 -12.59 4.61
C HIS A 369 -14.14 -12.08 5.72
N ALA A 370 -13.94 -10.76 5.78
CA ALA A 370 -13.11 -10.16 6.83
C ALA A 370 -13.67 -10.43 8.23
N GLY A 371 -15.00 -10.40 8.38
CA GLY A 371 -15.67 -10.74 9.64
C GLY A 371 -15.41 -12.18 10.09
N ARG A 372 -15.49 -13.13 9.15
CA ARG A 372 -15.13 -14.54 9.37
C ARG A 372 -13.65 -14.67 9.77
N GLY A 373 -12.75 -13.99 9.07
CA GLY A 373 -11.31 -13.96 9.38
C GLY A 373 -11.00 -13.52 10.81
N ILE A 374 -11.72 -12.52 11.31
CA ILE A 374 -11.61 -12.10 12.72
C ILE A 374 -12.01 -13.25 13.67
N PHE A 375 -13.12 -13.93 13.42
CA PHE A 375 -13.53 -15.07 14.26
C PHE A 375 -12.48 -16.17 14.28
N TRP A 376 -11.89 -16.49 13.12
CA TRP A 376 -10.78 -17.45 13.04
C TRP A 376 -9.61 -17.05 13.94
N GLU A 377 -9.20 -15.78 13.86
CA GLU A 377 -8.11 -15.28 14.69
C GLU A 377 -8.45 -15.32 16.19
N LEU A 378 -9.68 -14.98 16.57
CA LEU A 378 -10.14 -15.05 17.96
C LEU A 378 -10.25 -16.51 18.47
N GLN A 379 -10.55 -17.48 17.60
CA GLN A 379 -10.72 -18.90 17.92
C GLN A 379 -9.43 -19.72 17.86
N SER A 380 -8.35 -19.19 17.29
CA SER A 380 -7.07 -19.86 17.03
C SER A 380 -6.29 -20.34 18.27
N SER A 381 -6.94 -20.41 19.43
CA SER A 381 -6.40 -21.09 20.62
C SER A 381 -6.59 -22.61 20.61
N ASN A 382 -7.41 -23.25 19.74
CA ASN A 382 -7.57 -24.73 19.79
C ASN A 382 -8.34 -25.41 18.61
N VAL A 383 -8.42 -24.85 17.40
CA VAL A 383 -9.14 -25.55 16.30
C VAL A 383 -8.18 -26.44 15.51
N TYR A 384 -7.97 -27.67 15.99
CA TYR A 384 -7.58 -28.79 15.13
C TYR A 384 -8.86 -29.30 14.47
N VAL A 385 -9.08 -28.96 13.19
CA VAL A 385 -10.09 -29.65 12.39
C VAL A 385 -9.45 -30.95 11.93
N PRO A 386 -9.90 -32.13 12.40
CA PRO A 386 -9.40 -33.38 11.87
C PRO A 386 -9.83 -33.46 10.40
N CYS A 387 -8.87 -33.52 9.48
CA CYS A 387 -9.16 -33.85 8.09
C CYS A 387 -9.91 -35.18 8.07
N THR A 388 -11.17 -35.19 7.66
CA THR A 388 -11.83 -36.45 7.31
C THR A 388 -11.09 -37.03 6.10
N PRO A 389 -10.65 -38.29 6.15
CA PRO A 389 -10.01 -38.94 5.01
C PRO A 389 -11.09 -39.29 3.99
N ASP A 390 -11.58 -38.28 3.25
CA ASP A 390 -12.23 -38.55 1.98
C ASP A 390 -11.14 -38.90 0.96
N ASN A 391 -11.05 -40.20 0.70
CA ASN A 391 -10.24 -40.82 -0.33
C ASN A 391 -10.49 -40.17 -1.70
N LEU A 392 -9.41 -39.97 -2.48
CA LEU A 392 -9.35 -39.77 -3.94
C LEU A 392 -9.39 -38.35 -4.56
N SER A 393 -9.30 -37.24 -3.81
CA SER A 393 -9.10 -35.93 -4.47
C SER A 393 -7.61 -35.69 -4.77
N ILE A 394 -7.26 -35.60 -6.05
CA ILE A 394 -5.92 -35.18 -6.48
C ILE A 394 -5.61 -33.82 -5.83
N PRO A 395 -4.48 -33.69 -5.10
CA PRO A 395 -4.04 -32.42 -4.53
C PRO A 395 -3.97 -31.33 -5.60
N HIS A 396 -4.19 -30.07 -5.24
CA HIS A 396 -4.12 -28.96 -6.19
C HIS A 396 -2.96 -28.02 -5.87
N ILE A 397 -2.61 -27.18 -6.83
CA ILE A 397 -1.76 -26.00 -6.62
C ILE A 397 -2.68 -24.88 -6.14
N MET A 398 -2.45 -24.33 -4.95
CA MET A 398 -3.18 -23.16 -4.48
C MET A 398 -2.41 -21.90 -4.86
N ILE A 399 -3.08 -20.90 -5.43
CA ILE A 399 -2.50 -19.57 -5.66
C ILE A 399 -3.09 -18.60 -4.65
N SER A 400 -2.25 -18.11 -3.73
CA SER A 400 -2.60 -17.04 -2.80
C SER A 400 -1.93 -15.74 -3.27
N TYR A 401 -2.73 -14.69 -3.47
CA TYR A 401 -2.28 -13.43 -4.05
C TYR A 401 -3.17 -12.27 -3.59
N GLN A 402 -2.72 -11.04 -3.82
CA GLN A 402 -3.56 -9.85 -3.63
C GLN A 402 -4.23 -9.46 -4.96
N TRP A 403 -5.47 -9.02 -4.88
CA TRP A 403 -6.33 -8.84 -6.06
C TRP A 403 -5.83 -7.80 -7.07
N ASP A 404 -5.02 -6.83 -6.63
CA ASP A 404 -4.39 -5.83 -7.51
C ASP A 404 -3.45 -6.46 -8.57
N VAL A 405 -2.88 -7.63 -8.28
CA VAL A 405 -2.05 -8.42 -9.20
C VAL A 405 -2.81 -9.59 -9.85
N GLN A 406 -4.15 -9.59 -9.80
CA GLN A 406 -4.97 -10.64 -10.40
C GLN A 406 -4.66 -10.92 -11.89
N PRO A 407 -4.45 -9.92 -12.77
CA PRO A 407 -4.26 -10.18 -14.19
C PRO A 407 -3.08 -11.12 -14.49
N ILE A 408 -1.97 -10.97 -13.75
CA ILE A 408 -0.80 -11.83 -13.95
C ILE A 408 -0.98 -13.22 -13.34
N MET A 409 -1.67 -13.32 -12.21
CA MET A 409 -1.97 -14.60 -11.57
C MET A 409 -2.95 -15.44 -12.38
N LEU A 410 -3.94 -14.81 -13.02
CA LEU A 410 -4.81 -15.49 -13.99
C LEU A 410 -4.01 -16.06 -15.15
N LYS A 411 -3.05 -15.31 -15.69
CA LYS A 411 -2.18 -15.79 -16.76
C LYS A 411 -1.34 -17.00 -16.32
N ILE A 412 -0.83 -17.00 -15.08
CA ILE A 412 -0.08 -18.14 -14.52
C ILE A 412 -1.01 -19.35 -14.33
N LYS A 413 -2.22 -19.14 -13.78
CA LYS A 413 -3.26 -20.17 -13.62
C LYS A 413 -3.58 -20.84 -14.96
N GLU A 414 -3.91 -20.07 -16.00
CA GLU A 414 -4.23 -20.61 -17.32
C GLU A 414 -3.09 -21.48 -17.87
N LYS A 415 -1.84 -21.05 -17.69
CA LYS A 415 -0.67 -21.81 -18.15
C LYS A 415 -0.46 -23.11 -17.38
N LEU A 416 -0.70 -23.10 -16.07
CA LEU A 416 -0.65 -24.31 -15.24
C LEU A 416 -1.77 -25.30 -15.61
N GLU A 417 -2.99 -24.81 -15.80
CA GLU A 417 -4.13 -25.65 -16.22
C GLU A 417 -3.91 -26.28 -17.59
N LEU A 418 -3.40 -25.51 -18.57
CA LEU A 418 -2.99 -26.02 -19.88
C LEU A 418 -1.88 -27.08 -19.80
N ALA A 419 -1.00 -26.98 -18.80
CA ALA A 419 0.06 -27.97 -18.54
C ALA A 419 -0.44 -29.20 -17.77
N GLY A 420 -1.74 -29.29 -17.45
CA GLY A 420 -2.35 -30.45 -16.79
C GLY A 420 -2.34 -30.42 -15.27
N TYR A 421 -2.04 -29.27 -14.66
CA TYR A 421 -2.14 -29.10 -13.20
C TYR A 421 -3.57 -28.77 -12.78
N LYS A 422 -3.98 -29.33 -11.64
CA LYS A 422 -5.16 -28.88 -10.91
C LYS A 422 -4.79 -27.64 -10.13
N VAL A 423 -5.40 -26.51 -10.47
CA VAL A 423 -5.13 -25.23 -9.80
C VAL A 423 -6.38 -24.75 -9.07
N TRP A 424 -6.19 -24.28 -7.85
CA TRP A 424 -7.19 -23.55 -7.09
C TRP A 424 -6.72 -22.10 -6.95
N MET A 425 -7.59 -21.18 -7.29
CA MET A 425 -7.36 -19.74 -7.16
C MET A 425 -8.71 -19.09 -6.94
N ASP A 426 -8.78 -18.17 -5.99
CA ASP A 426 -9.94 -17.31 -5.82
C ASP A 426 -9.98 -16.29 -6.97
N VAL A 427 -11.00 -16.35 -7.85
CA VAL A 427 -11.13 -15.51 -9.05
C VAL A 427 -12.33 -14.56 -8.94
N GLU A 428 -13.45 -15.05 -8.43
CA GLU A 428 -14.71 -14.33 -8.40
C GLU A 428 -14.94 -13.65 -7.05
N HIS A 429 -14.12 -12.68 -6.66
CA HIS A 429 -14.37 -11.81 -5.50
C HIS A 429 -14.81 -12.49 -4.17
N MET A 430 -14.56 -13.80 -4.00
CA MET A 430 -15.09 -14.67 -2.95
C MET A 430 -16.61 -14.98 -3.01
N SER A 431 -17.18 -15.17 -4.21
CA SER A 431 -18.62 -15.40 -4.48
C SER A 431 -19.09 -16.79 -4.01
N GLY A 432 -18.97 -17.05 -2.70
CA GLY A 432 -19.38 -18.28 -2.06
C GLY A 432 -18.27 -19.08 -1.39
N SER A 433 -17.01 -18.65 -1.41
CA SER A 433 -15.93 -19.29 -0.64
C SER A 433 -16.03 -18.90 0.84
N THR A 434 -16.48 -19.84 1.66
CA THR A 434 -16.41 -19.72 3.12
C THR A 434 -14.95 -19.79 3.60
N LEU A 435 -14.67 -19.30 4.81
CA LEU A 435 -13.38 -19.54 5.48
C LEU A 435 -12.99 -21.03 5.46
N GLU A 436 -13.98 -21.91 5.53
CA GLU A 436 -13.82 -23.36 5.41
C GLU A 436 -13.31 -23.77 4.03
N ALA A 437 -13.79 -23.15 2.95
CA ALA A 437 -13.28 -23.42 1.60
C ALA A 437 -11.82 -22.96 1.44
N MET A 438 -11.44 -21.84 2.05
CA MET A 438 -10.06 -21.35 2.10
C MET A 438 -9.15 -22.28 2.92
N ALA A 439 -9.60 -22.71 4.10
CA ALA A 439 -8.89 -23.67 4.93
C ALA A 439 -8.73 -25.02 4.20
N LEU A 440 -9.79 -25.51 3.56
CA LEU A 440 -9.79 -26.73 2.78
C LEU A 440 -8.88 -26.65 1.55
N ALA A 441 -8.79 -25.46 0.91
CA ALA A 441 -7.87 -25.21 -0.18
C ALA A 441 -6.41 -25.38 0.30
N VAL A 442 -6.03 -24.72 1.40
CA VAL A 442 -4.70 -24.88 1.99
C VAL A 442 -4.45 -26.34 2.37
N GLU A 443 -5.37 -26.98 3.10
CA GLU A 443 -5.24 -28.36 3.58
C GLU A 443 -5.09 -29.39 2.45
N ARG A 444 -5.83 -29.21 1.34
CA ARG A 444 -5.78 -30.11 0.18
C ARG A 444 -4.77 -29.70 -0.90
N SER A 445 -4.03 -28.62 -0.68
CA SER A 445 -2.97 -28.20 -1.59
C SER A 445 -1.74 -29.12 -1.48
N ALA A 446 -1.13 -29.40 -2.65
CA ALA A 446 0.21 -30.00 -2.72
C ALA A 446 1.30 -28.95 -2.56
N VAL A 447 1.06 -27.74 -3.08
CA VAL A 447 1.97 -26.59 -2.99
C VAL A 447 1.14 -25.31 -3.05
N VAL A 448 1.62 -24.27 -2.39
CA VAL A 448 1.01 -22.94 -2.38
C VAL A 448 1.95 -21.96 -3.07
N LEU A 449 1.48 -21.36 -4.16
CA LEU A 449 2.14 -20.25 -4.84
C LEU A 449 1.73 -18.96 -4.14
N ILE A 450 2.71 -18.16 -3.70
CA ILE A 450 2.46 -16.90 -2.99
C ILE A 450 2.86 -15.73 -3.88
N GLY A 451 1.91 -14.88 -4.24
CA GLY A 451 2.14 -13.61 -4.93
C GLY A 451 2.73 -12.57 -4.00
N VAL A 452 4.06 -12.43 -4.04
CA VAL A 452 4.80 -11.53 -3.16
C VAL A 452 4.71 -10.08 -3.67
N SER A 453 3.97 -9.26 -2.91
CA SER A 453 3.84 -7.81 -3.07
C SER A 453 3.67 -7.12 -1.71
N GLN A 454 3.83 -5.80 -1.67
CA GLN A 454 3.51 -4.98 -0.50
C GLN A 454 2.02 -5.10 -0.14
N SER A 455 1.15 -5.07 -1.14
CA SER A 455 -0.30 -5.16 -0.97
C SER A 455 -0.76 -6.53 -0.45
N TYR A 456 0.00 -7.60 -0.72
CA TYR A 456 -0.16 -8.92 -0.10
C TYR A 456 0.26 -8.89 1.37
N LYS A 457 1.40 -8.27 1.68
CA LYS A 457 1.90 -8.11 3.05
C LYS A 457 0.94 -7.33 3.96
N ASP A 458 0.31 -6.30 3.40
CA ASP A 458 -0.59 -5.40 4.14
C ASP A 458 -2.00 -5.99 4.32
N SER A 459 -2.30 -7.12 3.68
CA SER A 459 -3.63 -7.75 3.69
C SER A 459 -3.79 -8.70 4.88
N PRO A 460 -4.72 -8.44 5.82
CA PRO A 460 -5.04 -9.36 6.92
C PRO A 460 -5.48 -10.75 6.42
N ASN A 461 -6.14 -10.80 5.24
CA ASN A 461 -6.53 -12.05 4.63
C ASN A 461 -5.32 -12.90 4.22
N CYS A 462 -4.45 -12.31 3.39
CA CYS A 462 -3.25 -12.98 2.90
C CYS A 462 -2.34 -13.41 4.05
N ARG A 463 -2.28 -12.61 5.12
CA ARG A 463 -1.58 -12.97 6.36
C ARG A 463 -2.20 -14.18 7.05
N THR A 464 -3.53 -14.21 7.22
CA THR A 464 -4.23 -15.34 7.85
C THR A 464 -4.03 -16.64 7.06
N GLU A 465 -4.16 -16.58 5.73
CA GLU A 465 -3.86 -17.69 4.84
C GLU A 465 -2.41 -18.17 5.00
N SER A 466 -1.45 -17.25 4.95
CA SER A 466 -0.02 -17.54 5.07
C SER A 466 0.36 -18.15 6.42
N GLU A 467 -0.19 -17.62 7.52
CA GLU A 467 0.02 -18.18 8.86
C GLU A 467 -0.57 -19.60 8.95
N TYR A 468 -1.68 -19.88 8.27
CA TYR A 468 -2.26 -21.23 8.21
C TYR A 468 -1.42 -22.19 7.37
N VAL A 469 -0.97 -21.76 6.18
CA VAL A 469 -0.04 -22.50 5.30
C VAL A 469 1.24 -22.87 6.07
N PHE A 470 1.81 -21.90 6.80
CA PHE A 470 3.00 -22.10 7.62
C PHE A 470 2.75 -23.09 8.78
N ARG A 471 1.62 -22.96 9.49
CA ARG A 471 1.22 -23.85 10.59
C ARG A 471 1.09 -25.31 10.13
N LEU A 472 0.52 -25.52 8.94
CA LEU A 472 0.40 -26.84 8.32
C LEU A 472 1.68 -27.33 7.63
N ARG A 473 2.76 -26.53 7.65
CA ARG A 473 4.05 -26.82 7.00
C ARG A 473 3.89 -27.19 5.53
N LYS A 474 2.99 -26.48 4.84
CA LYS A 474 2.79 -26.64 3.41
C LYS A 474 3.99 -26.13 2.64
N ASP A 475 4.22 -26.72 1.48
CA ASP A 475 5.28 -26.30 0.57
C ASP A 475 4.89 -24.98 -0.10
N ILE A 476 5.84 -24.06 -0.20
CA ILE A 476 5.59 -22.67 -0.62
C ILE A 476 6.54 -22.32 -1.75
N ILE A 477 6.00 -21.78 -2.85
CA ILE A 477 6.79 -21.20 -3.93
C ILE A 477 6.46 -19.70 -4.03
N PRO A 478 7.41 -18.81 -3.67
CA PRO A 478 7.25 -17.38 -3.81
C PRO A 478 7.30 -16.92 -5.29
N LEU A 479 6.34 -16.10 -5.68
CA LEU A 479 6.27 -15.45 -6.99
C LEU A 479 6.37 -13.93 -6.79
N MET A 480 7.49 -13.33 -7.17
CA MET A 480 7.65 -11.87 -7.09
C MET A 480 6.81 -11.22 -8.18
N VAL A 481 5.83 -10.40 -7.79
CA VAL A 481 4.86 -9.79 -8.72
C VAL A 481 4.83 -8.27 -8.65
N GLN A 482 5.59 -7.69 -7.73
CA GLN A 482 5.81 -6.25 -7.64
C GLN A 482 7.28 -5.93 -7.90
N LYS A 483 7.53 -4.98 -8.81
CA LYS A 483 8.87 -4.58 -9.21
C LYS A 483 9.61 -3.92 -8.05
N ASN A 484 10.88 -4.27 -7.87
CA ASN A 484 11.78 -3.74 -6.83
C ASN A 484 11.26 -3.92 -5.38
N TYR A 485 10.28 -4.80 -5.17
CA TYR A 485 9.79 -5.10 -3.83
C TYR A 485 10.70 -6.12 -3.15
N ILE A 486 11.08 -5.86 -1.91
CA ILE A 486 11.89 -6.79 -1.10
C ILE A 486 11.00 -7.22 0.07
N PRO A 487 10.63 -8.51 0.16
CA PRO A 487 9.78 -8.98 1.24
C PRO A 487 10.55 -8.93 2.56
N ASP A 488 9.91 -8.35 3.57
CA ASP A 488 10.43 -8.16 4.92
C ASP A 488 9.40 -8.65 5.96
N GLY A 489 9.81 -8.70 7.22
CA GLY A 489 8.91 -9.01 8.32
C GLY A 489 8.29 -10.41 8.26
N TRP A 490 6.98 -10.51 8.54
CA TRP A 490 6.28 -11.81 8.50
C TRP A 490 6.34 -12.48 7.13
N LEU A 491 6.22 -11.71 6.05
CA LEU A 491 6.27 -12.23 4.68
C LEU A 491 7.72 -12.58 4.29
N GLY A 492 8.70 -11.76 4.68
CA GLY A 492 10.12 -12.05 4.50
C GLY A 492 10.53 -13.34 5.21
N MET A 493 10.06 -13.59 6.43
CA MET A 493 10.28 -14.84 7.15
C MET A 493 9.60 -16.04 6.47
N LEU A 494 8.39 -15.84 5.94
CA LEU A 494 7.65 -16.87 5.21
C LEU A 494 8.38 -17.27 3.92
N VAL A 495 8.90 -16.30 3.17
CA VAL A 495 9.70 -16.52 1.96
C VAL A 495 11.04 -17.18 2.33
N GLY A 496 11.79 -16.59 3.26
CA GLY A 496 13.06 -17.11 3.76
C GLY A 496 14.11 -17.24 2.66
N THR A 497 14.81 -18.39 2.61
CA THR A 497 15.81 -18.72 1.59
C THR A 497 15.24 -19.50 0.39
N ARG A 498 13.91 -19.48 0.21
CA ARG A 498 13.26 -20.22 -0.88
C ARG A 498 13.59 -19.59 -2.23
N LEU A 499 13.71 -20.43 -3.25
CA LEU A 499 13.81 -19.98 -4.63
C LEU A 499 12.52 -19.24 -5.00
N TYR A 500 12.65 -18.03 -5.53
CA TYR A 500 11.53 -17.22 -5.98
C TYR A 500 11.59 -16.99 -7.49
N PHE A 501 10.44 -16.74 -8.10
CA PHE A 501 10.30 -16.51 -9.54
C PHE A 501 9.78 -15.10 -9.80
N ASP A 502 10.50 -14.32 -10.61
CA ASP A 502 10.17 -12.92 -10.84
C ASP A 502 9.26 -12.72 -12.05
N PHE A 503 8.00 -12.44 -11.76
CA PHE A 503 6.96 -12.11 -12.73
C PHE A 503 6.62 -10.62 -12.75
N SER A 504 7.36 -9.77 -12.02
CA SER A 504 7.06 -8.34 -11.92
C SER A 504 7.23 -7.58 -13.24
N THR A 505 7.99 -8.13 -14.20
CA THR A 505 8.15 -7.62 -15.56
C THR A 505 7.61 -8.59 -16.61
N SER A 506 6.79 -8.08 -17.53
CA SER A 506 6.20 -8.87 -18.62
C SER A 506 7.24 -9.51 -19.55
N LYS A 507 8.44 -8.93 -19.64
CA LYS A 507 9.56 -9.42 -20.47
C LYS A 507 10.13 -10.75 -19.99
N ASP A 508 10.06 -11.02 -18.69
CA ASP A 508 10.68 -12.20 -18.08
C ASP A 508 9.69 -13.36 -17.96
N PHE A 509 8.42 -13.14 -18.28
CA PHE A 509 7.34 -14.13 -18.12
C PHE A 509 7.65 -15.45 -18.83
N ASP A 510 8.05 -15.39 -20.11
CA ASP A 510 8.33 -16.58 -20.92
C ASP A 510 9.62 -17.31 -20.49
N ILE A 511 10.52 -16.61 -19.78
CA ILE A 511 11.76 -17.17 -19.23
C ILE A 511 11.49 -17.86 -17.88
N GLN A 512 10.64 -17.26 -17.05
CA GLN A 512 10.39 -17.72 -15.68
C GLN A 512 9.38 -18.85 -15.60
N LEU A 513 8.40 -18.87 -16.51
CA LEU A 513 7.33 -19.89 -16.50
C LEU A 513 7.87 -21.34 -16.61
N PRO A 514 8.82 -21.67 -17.51
CA PRO A 514 9.42 -23.02 -17.53
C PRO A 514 10.17 -23.37 -16.24
N ARG A 515 10.85 -22.38 -15.62
CA ARG A 515 11.56 -22.59 -14.35
C ARG A 515 10.59 -22.86 -13.21
N LEU A 516 9.47 -22.14 -13.18
CA LEU A 516 8.37 -22.38 -12.24
C LEU A 516 7.80 -23.80 -12.41
N PHE A 517 7.60 -24.28 -13.64
CA PHE A 517 7.16 -25.67 -13.87
C PHE A 517 8.18 -26.71 -13.40
N LYS A 518 9.48 -26.47 -13.61
CA LYS A 518 10.56 -27.34 -13.11
C LYS A 518 10.53 -27.41 -11.58
N GLU A 519 10.33 -26.27 -10.93
CA GLU A 519 10.18 -26.23 -9.47
C GLU A 519 8.93 -27.00 -9.04
N ILE A 520 7.73 -26.63 -9.52
CA ILE A 520 6.45 -27.28 -9.17
C ILE A 520 6.53 -28.81 -9.31
N GLY A 521 7.15 -29.31 -10.38
CA GLY A 521 7.31 -30.75 -10.61
C GLY A 521 5.96 -31.46 -10.66
N ASN A 522 5.80 -32.60 -10.00
CA ASN A 522 4.54 -33.36 -10.05
C ASN A 522 3.45 -32.86 -9.07
N ARG A 523 3.72 -31.78 -8.33
CA ARG A 523 2.82 -31.26 -7.28
C ARG A 523 1.54 -30.69 -7.92
N GLY A 524 0.44 -31.43 -7.80
CA GLY A 524 -0.88 -31.03 -8.29
C GLY A 524 -1.22 -31.47 -9.72
N LEU A 525 -0.42 -32.35 -10.33
CA LEU A 525 -0.67 -32.87 -11.68
C LEU A 525 -1.89 -33.82 -11.70
N LEU A 526 -2.80 -33.65 -12.68
CA LEU A 526 -4.08 -34.40 -12.76
C LEU A 526 -3.94 -35.87 -13.18
N VAL A 527 -2.76 -36.31 -13.60
CA VAL A 527 -2.54 -37.67 -14.11
C VAL A 527 -1.18 -38.21 -13.64
N SER A 528 -1.20 -39.27 -12.83
CA SER A 528 -0.15 -40.28 -12.79
C SER A 528 -0.41 -41.28 -13.92
N LYS A 529 0.30 -41.23 -15.05
CA LYS A 529 0.32 -42.33 -16.04
C LYS A 529 1.59 -42.26 -16.90
N ASP A 530 2.31 -43.38 -16.85
CA ASP A 530 3.22 -43.98 -17.83
C ASP A 530 4.20 -43.07 -18.59
N GLU A 531 5.48 -43.35 -18.37
CA GLU A 531 6.68 -42.82 -19.04
C GLU A 531 6.67 -42.87 -20.59
N SER A 532 5.60 -43.32 -21.24
CA SER A 532 5.52 -43.54 -22.69
C SER A 532 4.94 -42.37 -23.48
N LEU A 533 4.27 -41.37 -22.85
CA LEU A 533 3.66 -40.24 -23.57
C LEU A 533 4.47 -38.93 -23.54
N ILE A 534 5.48 -38.83 -22.67
CA ILE A 534 6.38 -37.66 -22.59
C ILE A 534 7.24 -37.52 -23.87
N ASN A 535 7.46 -38.63 -24.59
CA ASN A 535 8.26 -38.63 -25.82
C ASN A 535 7.55 -38.08 -27.06
N VAL A 536 6.22 -37.93 -27.05
CA VAL A 536 5.45 -37.43 -28.22
C VAL A 536 5.14 -35.93 -28.10
N ALA A 537 5.03 -35.39 -26.88
CA ALA A 537 4.87 -33.95 -26.66
C ALA A 537 6.21 -33.20 -26.78
N ASN A 538 7.31 -33.81 -26.34
CA ASN A 538 8.65 -33.23 -26.51
C ASN A 538 9.09 -33.19 -27.98
N SER A 539 8.65 -34.12 -28.83
CA SER A 539 9.02 -34.12 -30.26
C SER A 539 8.36 -32.99 -31.05
N ASN A 540 7.21 -32.46 -30.61
CA ASN A 540 6.48 -31.39 -31.32
C ASN A 540 6.89 -29.97 -30.88
N LEU A 541 7.54 -29.80 -29.72
CA LEU A 541 8.17 -28.54 -29.31
C LEU A 541 9.63 -28.42 -29.78
N LEU A 542 10.34 -29.53 -29.94
CA LEU A 542 11.73 -29.57 -30.44
C LEU A 542 11.88 -29.23 -31.93
N CYS A 543 10.80 -29.29 -32.72
CA CYS A 543 10.84 -28.98 -34.16
C CYS A 543 10.51 -27.53 -34.51
N GLN A 544 10.11 -26.68 -33.54
CA GLN A 544 9.93 -25.24 -33.74
C GLN A 544 11.00 -24.36 -33.08
N ALA A 545 11.90 -24.93 -32.27
CA ALA A 545 12.99 -24.20 -31.59
C ALA A 545 14.36 -24.34 -32.28
N LYS A 546 14.44 -24.82 -33.53
CA LYS A 546 15.73 -25.04 -34.22
C LYS A 546 16.34 -23.81 -34.89
N ASN A 547 15.74 -22.63 -34.79
CA ASN A 547 16.28 -21.41 -35.41
C ASN A 547 16.29 -20.19 -34.46
N ALA A 548 16.84 -20.33 -33.26
CA ALA A 548 17.24 -19.18 -32.45
C ALA A 548 18.51 -19.46 -31.63
N ASN A 549 19.62 -18.83 -32.08
CA ASN A 549 20.91 -18.55 -31.43
C ASN A 549 21.73 -19.68 -30.77
N LEU A 550 22.81 -20.04 -31.48
CA LEU A 550 23.90 -20.97 -31.11
C LEU A 550 24.85 -20.48 -29.98
N ASN A 551 24.49 -19.48 -29.17
CA ASN A 551 25.43 -18.86 -28.22
C ASN A 551 25.24 -19.26 -26.73
N GLN A 552 24.55 -20.37 -26.44
CA GLN A 552 24.43 -20.93 -25.07
C GLN A 552 24.81 -22.41 -25.00
N ALA A 553 25.75 -22.84 -25.84
CA ALA A 553 26.07 -24.26 -26.02
C ALA A 553 26.66 -24.94 -24.77
N TYR A 554 27.21 -24.19 -23.81
CA TYR A 554 27.89 -24.77 -22.64
C TYR A 554 26.98 -24.98 -21.42
N MET A 555 25.89 -24.24 -21.28
CA MET A 555 24.92 -24.48 -20.19
C MET A 555 24.20 -25.83 -20.35
N LEU A 556 24.16 -26.35 -21.58
CA LEU A 556 23.65 -27.69 -21.89
C LEU A 556 24.70 -28.80 -21.72
N TRP A 557 25.91 -28.46 -21.25
CA TRP A 557 26.95 -29.45 -21.06
C TRP A 557 26.60 -30.39 -19.91
N ASN A 558 26.71 -31.69 -20.16
CA ASN A 558 26.75 -32.66 -19.07
C ASN A 558 28.14 -32.68 -18.39
N GLN A 559 28.25 -33.41 -17.29
CA GLN A 559 29.46 -33.52 -16.47
C GLN A 559 30.67 -34.02 -17.29
N THR A 560 30.43 -34.89 -18.29
CA THR A 560 31.49 -35.39 -19.19
C THR A 560 32.04 -34.29 -20.10
N GLN A 561 31.17 -33.39 -20.58
CA GLN A 561 31.57 -32.24 -21.41
C GLN A 561 32.32 -31.19 -20.59
N VAL A 562 31.88 -30.92 -19.34
CA VAL A 562 32.62 -30.07 -18.39
C VAL A 562 34.00 -30.65 -18.08
N ALA A 563 34.07 -31.96 -17.81
CA ALA A 563 35.35 -32.64 -17.58
C ALA A 563 36.29 -32.51 -18.79
N LYS A 564 35.78 -32.64 -20.01
CA LYS A 564 36.57 -32.45 -21.24
C LYS A 564 37.04 -31.00 -21.40
N TRP A 565 36.20 -30.02 -21.06
CA TRP A 565 36.59 -28.62 -21.06
C TRP A 565 37.70 -28.32 -20.04
N LEU A 566 37.63 -28.87 -18.83
CA LEU A 566 38.70 -28.76 -17.83
C LEU A 566 40.05 -29.32 -18.35
N GLU A 567 40.04 -30.35 -19.21
CA GLU A 567 41.28 -30.79 -19.89
C GLU A 567 41.82 -29.73 -20.84
N THR A 568 40.95 -29.11 -21.63
CA THR A 568 41.35 -28.07 -22.58
C THR A 568 41.92 -26.83 -21.88
N CYS A 569 41.47 -26.56 -20.65
CA CYS A 569 42.00 -25.48 -19.80
C CYS A 569 43.30 -25.86 -19.06
N GLY A 570 43.81 -27.09 -19.23
CA GLY A 570 45.01 -27.57 -18.53
C GLY A 570 44.79 -27.89 -17.05
N LEU A 571 43.55 -28.15 -16.64
CA LEU A 571 43.12 -28.44 -15.27
C LEU A 571 42.67 -29.89 -15.12
N LYS A 572 43.41 -30.83 -15.74
CA LYS A 572 43.04 -32.25 -15.78
C LYS A 572 43.03 -32.91 -14.39
N HIS A 573 43.88 -32.47 -13.47
CA HIS A 573 44.06 -33.06 -12.14
C HIS A 573 42.91 -32.79 -11.17
N ILE A 574 42.08 -31.77 -11.41
CA ILE A 574 40.94 -31.41 -10.53
C ILE A 574 39.60 -32.01 -11.00
N LYS A 575 39.60 -32.83 -12.05
CA LYS A 575 38.36 -33.43 -12.61
C LYS A 575 37.50 -34.14 -11.58
N GLU A 576 38.12 -34.89 -10.69
CA GLU A 576 37.39 -35.71 -9.70
C GLU A 576 36.58 -34.80 -8.76
N SER A 577 37.13 -33.64 -8.40
CA SER A 577 36.44 -32.61 -7.61
C SER A 577 35.28 -31.95 -8.36
N PHE A 578 35.28 -32.00 -9.70
CA PHE A 578 34.23 -31.45 -10.57
C PHE A 578 33.27 -32.53 -11.13
N SER A 579 33.34 -33.76 -10.60
CA SER A 579 32.56 -34.89 -11.10
C SER A 579 31.04 -34.68 -11.05
N ALA A 580 30.55 -33.83 -10.15
CA ALA A 580 29.14 -33.48 -10.02
C ALA A 580 28.74 -32.18 -10.76
N ILE A 581 29.68 -31.48 -11.41
CA ILE A 581 29.43 -30.16 -12.01
C ILE A 581 29.11 -30.31 -13.50
N ASP A 582 27.92 -29.85 -13.87
CA ASP A 582 27.46 -29.71 -15.25
C ASP A 582 27.49 -28.23 -15.71
N GLY A 583 27.03 -27.97 -16.93
CA GLY A 583 27.01 -26.63 -17.52
C GLY A 583 26.16 -25.62 -16.74
N GLU A 584 25.07 -26.05 -16.11
CA GLU A 584 24.23 -25.19 -15.27
C GLU A 584 24.98 -24.79 -13.99
N LEU A 585 25.67 -25.74 -13.33
CA LEU A 585 26.46 -25.45 -12.14
C LEU A 585 27.71 -24.61 -12.42
N LEU A 586 28.28 -24.68 -13.63
CA LEU A 586 29.34 -23.75 -14.06
C LEU A 586 28.83 -22.30 -14.14
N GLU A 587 27.63 -22.08 -14.68
CA GLU A 587 27.01 -20.75 -14.73
C GLU A 587 26.72 -20.22 -13.31
N GLU A 588 26.27 -21.07 -12.39
CA GLU A 588 26.10 -20.68 -10.99
C GLU A 588 27.43 -20.34 -10.32
N LEU A 589 28.51 -21.08 -10.60
CA LEU A 589 29.85 -20.73 -10.12
C LEU A 589 30.30 -19.36 -10.66
N TYR A 590 29.97 -19.03 -11.91
CA TYR A 590 30.23 -17.69 -12.47
C TYR A 590 29.38 -16.61 -11.77
N ASN A 591 28.09 -16.86 -11.52
CA ASN A 591 27.23 -15.93 -10.79
C ASN A 591 27.72 -15.67 -9.36
N VAL A 592 28.23 -16.71 -8.67
CA VAL A 592 28.86 -16.57 -7.35
C VAL A 592 30.14 -15.76 -7.45
N GLN A 593 30.95 -15.92 -8.50
CA GLN A 593 32.13 -15.09 -8.76
C GLN A 593 31.77 -13.59 -8.86
N GLN A 594 30.62 -13.24 -9.45
CA GLN A 594 30.17 -11.84 -9.59
C GLN A 594 29.52 -11.28 -8.32
N ARG A 595 28.69 -12.06 -7.62
CA ARG A 595 27.91 -11.60 -6.45
C ARG A 595 28.68 -11.68 -5.14
N ALA A 596 29.59 -12.65 -5.00
CA ALA A 596 30.33 -12.94 -3.77
C ALA A 596 31.75 -13.48 -4.09
N PRO A 597 32.65 -12.66 -4.65
CA PRO A 597 33.97 -13.10 -5.13
C PRO A 597 34.85 -13.72 -4.04
N GLU A 598 34.81 -13.22 -2.81
CA GLU A 598 35.58 -13.79 -1.69
C GLU A 598 35.13 -15.21 -1.33
N PHE A 599 33.81 -15.46 -1.39
CA PHE A 599 33.24 -16.78 -1.15
C PHE A 599 33.58 -17.75 -2.29
N PHE A 600 33.51 -17.28 -3.55
CA PHE A 600 33.93 -18.03 -4.72
C PHE A 600 35.37 -18.55 -4.61
N TYR A 601 36.33 -17.65 -4.34
CA TYR A 601 37.74 -18.05 -4.24
C TYR A 601 38.01 -18.98 -3.06
N LYS A 602 37.30 -18.78 -1.94
CA LYS A 602 37.39 -19.66 -0.77
C LYS A 602 36.92 -21.07 -1.11
N ILE A 603 35.77 -21.23 -1.77
CA ILE A 603 35.23 -22.54 -2.20
C ILE A 603 36.21 -23.25 -3.15
N LEU A 604 36.77 -22.55 -4.13
CA LEU A 604 37.74 -23.16 -5.06
C LEU A 604 38.98 -23.69 -4.32
N GLN A 605 39.42 -22.99 -3.28
CA GLN A 605 40.55 -23.41 -2.46
C GLN A 605 40.21 -24.55 -1.49
N THR A 606 39.04 -24.52 -0.83
CA THR A 606 38.68 -25.48 0.22
C THR A 606 38.04 -26.75 -0.32
N ASP A 607 37.03 -26.60 -1.19
CA ASP A 607 36.14 -27.69 -1.58
C ASP A 607 36.65 -28.35 -2.87
N PHE A 608 37.17 -27.54 -3.79
CA PHE A 608 37.79 -28.01 -5.03
C PHE A 608 39.31 -28.20 -4.94
N LYS A 609 39.90 -27.89 -3.78
CA LYS A 609 41.33 -28.09 -3.46
C LYS A 609 42.29 -27.52 -4.51
N MET A 610 41.91 -26.39 -5.12
CA MET A 610 42.73 -25.73 -6.13
C MET A 610 43.86 -24.92 -5.48
N ASN A 611 45.05 -24.95 -6.07
CA ASN A 611 46.12 -24.01 -5.72
C ASN A 611 45.91 -22.66 -6.44
N LEU A 612 46.66 -21.64 -6.04
CA LEU A 612 46.53 -20.29 -6.60
C LEU A 612 46.65 -20.25 -8.15
N PRO A 613 47.62 -20.92 -8.80
CA PRO A 613 47.67 -21.03 -10.26
C PRO A 613 46.42 -21.62 -10.91
N ASP A 614 45.83 -22.65 -10.31
CA ASP A 614 44.63 -23.32 -10.83
C ASP A 614 43.40 -22.40 -10.73
N ILE A 615 43.25 -21.70 -9.60
CA ILE A 615 42.15 -20.75 -9.36
C ILE A 615 42.17 -19.63 -10.41
N LEU A 616 43.34 -19.05 -10.69
CA LEU A 616 43.49 -17.96 -11.65
C LEU A 616 43.17 -18.43 -13.08
N LYS A 617 43.59 -19.64 -13.45
CA LYS A 617 43.27 -20.23 -14.76
C LYS A 617 41.78 -20.53 -14.88
N PHE A 618 41.19 -21.18 -13.89
CA PHE A 618 39.77 -21.53 -13.88
C PHE A 618 38.88 -20.30 -13.96
N SER A 619 39.12 -19.29 -13.11
CA SER A 619 38.36 -18.04 -13.09
C SER A 619 38.42 -17.30 -14.44
N LYS A 620 39.59 -17.31 -15.10
CA LYS A 620 39.77 -16.72 -16.43
C LYS A 620 38.99 -17.48 -17.51
N GLU A 621 39.13 -18.80 -17.54
CA GLU A 621 38.46 -19.65 -18.54
C GLU A 621 36.94 -19.67 -18.36
N LEU A 622 36.45 -19.61 -17.10
CA LEU A 622 35.04 -19.47 -16.77
C LEU A 622 34.47 -18.14 -17.27
N SER A 623 35.22 -17.04 -17.09
CA SER A 623 34.83 -15.73 -17.64
C SER A 623 34.88 -15.71 -19.17
N HIS A 624 35.75 -16.50 -19.78
CA HIS A 624 35.82 -16.65 -21.23
C HIS A 624 34.63 -17.44 -21.81
N LEU A 625 34.12 -18.45 -21.10
CA LEU A 625 32.89 -19.16 -21.50
C LEU A 625 31.69 -18.21 -21.57
N GLU A 626 31.58 -17.30 -20.60
CA GLU A 626 30.53 -16.29 -20.57
C GLU A 626 30.74 -15.15 -21.58
N SER A 627 31.99 -14.76 -21.87
CA SER A 627 32.25 -13.71 -22.87
C SER A 627 31.86 -14.09 -24.31
N LYS A 628 31.54 -15.36 -24.57
CA LYS A 628 31.08 -15.87 -25.87
C LYS A 628 29.55 -15.92 -26.01
N ARG A 629 28.82 -15.33 -25.05
CA ARG A 629 27.36 -15.22 -24.98
C ARG A 629 26.79 -14.24 -26.01
#